data_AF-A0A8H5XMT5-F1
#
_entry.id   AF-A0A8H5XMT5-F1
#
_cell.length_a   1.000
_cell.length_b   1.000
_cell.length_c   1.000
_cell.angle_alpha   90.00
_cell.angle_beta   90.00
_cell.angle_gamma   90.00
#
_symmetry.space_group_name_H-M   'P 1'
#
loop_
_entity.id
_entity.type
_entity.pdbx_description
1 polymer ?
#
loop_
_entity_poly.entity_id
_entity_poly.type
_entity_poly.pdbx_seq_one_letter_code
_entity_poly.pdbx_strand_id
1 'polypeptide(L)'
;MDHQTLIQFPESYPSEPLVSARISFIDFDASHNPRVKPLVEAVLPIQVVLNLHSSGGGGRHDTGISWLLCPPGDTDFQCGSFTTKGKNVTQSITLDRPYSSPPKVAAFLSALDIEKSTHCRVKTYASTVTKNGFKLHIETWDSTKALECGASWGFGPASKSGIAIGTFGEDENLSLTARLNKTGAVDFKPSFTEPPRIFLALDMLNIDRGGHTCVRISNSHVMGTQMEWRIGTWGGMSLKEAGARFIAIGI
;
A
#
# COMPACT_ATOMS: atom_id res chain seq x y z
N MET A 1 -3.36 17.88 12.98
CA MET A 1 -3.61 18.81 11.87
C MET A 1 -3.73 17.95 10.63
N ASP A 2 -4.91 17.97 10.01
CA ASP A 2 -5.15 17.24 8.77
C ASP A 2 -4.49 18.04 7.63
N HIS A 3 -3.67 17.36 6.83
CA HIS A 3 -2.96 17.98 5.71
C HIS A 3 -3.64 17.57 4.43
N GLN A 4 -4.37 18.52 3.84
CA GLN A 4 -4.93 18.39 2.51
C GLN A 4 -3.90 18.77 1.46
N THR A 5 -3.74 17.89 0.47
CA THR A 5 -2.91 18.12 -0.71
C THR A 5 -3.82 18.09 -1.93
N LEU A 6 -3.82 19.19 -2.67
CA LEU A 6 -4.48 19.28 -3.97
C LEU A 6 -3.46 18.88 -5.05
N ILE A 7 -3.85 17.95 -5.91
CA ILE A 7 -3.02 17.47 -7.02
C ILE A 7 -3.77 17.74 -8.32
N GLN A 8 -3.17 18.55 -9.19
CA GLN A 8 -3.64 18.75 -10.55
C GLN A 8 -3.25 17.55 -11.42
N PHE A 9 -4.19 17.08 -12.23
CA PHE A 9 -3.90 16.07 -13.24
C PHE A 9 -3.15 16.68 -14.42
N PRO A 10 -2.32 15.89 -15.13
CA PRO A 10 -1.58 16.39 -16.29
C PRO A 10 -2.51 16.77 -17.45
N GLU A 11 -3.73 16.25 -17.46
CA GLU A 11 -4.78 16.51 -18.44
C GLU A 11 -6.16 16.55 -17.76
N SER A 12 -7.16 17.09 -18.48
CA SER A 12 -8.55 16.98 -18.05
C SER A 12 -9.16 15.69 -18.56
N TYR A 13 -9.86 14.98 -17.68
CA TYR A 13 -10.66 13.82 -18.05
C TYR A 13 -12.09 14.21 -18.46
N PRO A 14 -12.81 13.36 -19.23
CA PRO A 14 -14.20 13.62 -19.61
C PRO A 14 -15.19 13.48 -18.44
N SER A 15 -14.81 12.77 -17.39
CA SER A 15 -15.54 12.63 -16.12
C SER A 15 -14.55 12.40 -14.98
N GLU A 16 -15.05 12.27 -13.74
CA GLU A 16 -14.20 12.00 -12.58
C GLU A 16 -13.48 10.65 -12.73
N PRO A 17 -12.13 10.62 -12.69
CA PRO A 17 -11.39 9.36 -12.66
C PRO A 17 -11.56 8.64 -11.32
N LEU A 18 -11.24 7.36 -11.29
CA LEU A 18 -11.11 6.63 -10.03
C LEU A 18 -9.71 6.88 -9.45
N VAL A 19 -9.63 7.35 -8.20
CA VAL A 19 -8.36 7.59 -7.51
C VAL A 19 -8.28 6.73 -6.25
N SER A 20 -7.11 6.15 -6.02
CA SER A 20 -6.82 5.30 -4.87
C SER A 20 -5.58 5.81 -4.14
N ALA A 21 -5.70 6.09 -2.84
CA ALA A 21 -4.60 6.56 -1.97
C ALA A 21 -4.22 5.50 -0.92
N ARG A 22 -2.92 5.29 -0.68
CA ARG A 22 -2.36 4.21 0.14
C ARG A 22 -1.18 4.67 0.99
N ILE A 23 -0.86 3.94 2.05
CA ILE A 23 0.22 4.27 2.96
C ILE A 23 1.56 3.86 2.32
N SER A 24 2.45 4.83 2.12
CA SER A 24 3.81 4.59 1.60
C SER A 24 4.86 4.60 2.70
N PHE A 25 4.73 5.48 3.69
CA PHE A 25 5.59 5.49 4.85
C PHE A 25 4.86 6.04 6.09
N ILE A 26 5.37 5.68 7.26
CA ILE A 26 4.88 6.13 8.57
C ILE A 26 6.07 6.49 9.46
N ASP A 27 5.87 7.45 10.36
CA ASP A 27 6.80 7.86 11.42
C ASP A 27 5.99 8.35 12.62
N PHE A 28 5.83 7.46 13.59
CA PHE A 28 5.18 7.73 14.86
C PHE A 28 6.15 7.44 16.00
N ASP A 29 6.27 8.32 16.99
CA ASP A 29 6.89 7.97 18.27
C ASP A 29 5.98 7.04 19.10
N ALA A 30 6.45 6.65 20.29
CA ALA A 30 5.73 5.74 21.18
C ALA A 30 4.67 6.42 22.07
N SER A 31 4.41 7.72 21.91
CA SER A 31 3.52 8.49 22.80
C SER A 31 2.05 8.19 22.55
N HIS A 32 1.66 7.82 21.34
CA HIS A 32 0.27 7.57 20.93
C HIS A 32 0.16 6.35 20.00
N ASN A 33 -1.07 5.92 19.74
CA ASN A 33 -1.32 4.88 18.75
C ASN A 33 -0.82 5.35 17.37
N PRO A 34 -0.08 4.53 16.61
CA PRO A 34 0.14 4.79 15.19
C PRO A 34 -1.22 4.76 14.49
N ARG A 35 -1.74 5.96 14.20
CA ARG A 35 -3.03 6.18 13.54
C ARG A 35 -2.84 6.92 12.23
N VAL A 36 -3.18 6.28 11.13
CA VAL A 36 -3.09 6.87 9.79
C VAL A 36 -4.17 6.32 8.87
N LYS A 37 -4.81 7.21 8.11
CA LYS A 37 -5.77 6.85 7.08
C LYS A 37 -5.71 7.86 5.93
N PRO A 38 -5.14 7.49 4.77
CA PRO A 38 -5.27 8.25 3.54
C PRO A 38 -6.75 8.33 3.13
N LEU A 39 -7.20 9.54 2.79
CA LEU A 39 -8.54 9.83 2.31
C LEU A 39 -8.45 10.49 0.94
N VAL A 40 -9.27 10.02 0.01
CA VAL A 40 -9.58 10.72 -1.24
C VAL A 40 -10.85 11.52 -0.95
N GLU A 41 -10.72 12.82 -0.74
CA GLU A 41 -11.83 13.65 -0.25
C GLU A 41 -12.70 14.20 -1.38
N ALA A 42 -12.07 14.54 -2.51
CA ALA A 42 -12.77 15.00 -3.69
C ALA A 42 -11.98 14.61 -4.93
N VAL A 43 -12.69 14.16 -5.97
CA VAL A 43 -12.14 13.95 -7.30
C VAL A 43 -12.94 14.81 -8.26
N LEU A 44 -12.25 15.58 -9.09
CA LEU A 44 -12.81 16.33 -10.21
C LEU A 44 -12.09 15.90 -11.48
N PRO A 45 -12.62 16.18 -12.68
CA PRO A 45 -11.96 15.76 -13.92
C PRO A 45 -10.55 16.34 -14.13
N ILE A 46 -10.18 17.40 -13.40
CA ILE A 46 -8.87 18.07 -13.50
C ILE A 46 -7.98 17.87 -12.27
N GLN A 47 -8.52 17.38 -11.14
CA GLN A 47 -7.77 17.36 -9.88
C GLN A 47 -8.31 16.34 -8.87
N VAL A 48 -7.47 16.02 -7.89
CA VAL A 48 -7.86 15.27 -6.67
C VAL A 48 -7.42 16.01 -5.42
N VAL A 49 -8.25 15.94 -4.38
CA VAL A 49 -7.90 16.35 -3.02
C VAL A 49 -7.64 15.10 -2.19
N LEU A 50 -6.40 14.95 -1.74
CA LEU A 50 -5.98 13.89 -0.83
C LEU A 50 -5.80 14.49 0.57
N ASN A 51 -6.25 13.76 1.59
CA ASN A 51 -5.99 14.10 2.97
C ASN A 51 -5.35 12.91 3.68
N LEU A 52 -4.44 13.19 4.60
CA LEU A 52 -3.94 12.19 5.52
C LEU A 52 -4.49 12.44 6.92
N HIS A 53 -5.54 11.68 7.26
CA HIS A 53 -6.19 11.77 8.54
C HIS A 53 -5.42 11.00 9.63
N SER A 54 -5.16 11.68 10.75
CA SER A 54 -4.53 11.13 11.96
C SER A 54 -5.12 11.83 13.19
N SER A 55 -6.26 11.33 13.68
CA SER A 55 -6.99 11.95 14.80
C SER A 55 -6.44 11.55 16.18
N GLY A 56 -6.63 12.40 17.20
CA GLY A 56 -6.26 12.11 18.60
C GLY A 56 -4.75 12.25 18.90
N GLY A 57 -4.09 13.11 18.14
CA GLY A 57 -2.66 13.08 17.89
C GLY A 57 -1.73 13.55 19.01
N GLY A 58 -0.76 12.71 19.28
CA GLY A 58 0.63 13.10 19.46
C GLY A 58 1.52 12.09 18.74
N GLY A 59 2.81 12.37 18.63
CA GLY A 59 3.79 11.40 18.17
C GLY A 59 3.93 11.17 16.67
N ARG A 60 2.99 11.61 15.82
CA ARG A 60 3.19 11.61 14.37
C ARG A 60 4.25 12.65 13.99
N HIS A 61 5.38 12.20 13.46
CA HIS A 61 6.43 13.06 12.93
C HIS A 61 6.30 13.26 11.41
N ASP A 62 6.05 12.18 10.68
CA ASP A 62 5.98 12.18 9.22
C ASP A 62 5.16 10.98 8.73
N THR A 63 4.49 11.13 7.58
CA THR A 63 3.64 10.08 7.02
C THR A 63 3.40 10.35 5.54
N GLY A 64 3.39 9.30 4.71
CA GLY A 64 3.31 9.42 3.26
C GLY A 64 2.12 8.71 2.63
N ILE A 65 1.61 9.33 1.58
CA ILE A 65 0.60 8.74 0.69
C ILE A 65 1.25 8.45 -0.67
N SER A 66 1.03 7.25 -1.20
CA SER A 66 1.10 6.99 -2.64
C SER A 66 -0.30 7.01 -3.21
N TRP A 67 -0.49 7.55 -4.41
CA TRP A 67 -1.78 7.54 -5.10
C TRP A 67 -1.67 6.95 -6.51
N LEU A 68 -2.75 6.31 -6.95
CA LEU A 68 -2.92 5.74 -8.28
C LEU A 68 -4.20 6.32 -8.88
N LEU A 69 -4.11 6.74 -10.15
CA LEU A 69 -5.25 7.20 -10.94
C LEU A 69 -5.59 6.17 -11.99
N CYS A 70 -6.87 5.85 -12.09
CA CYS A 70 -7.46 5.06 -13.17
C CYS A 70 -8.34 6.00 -14.00
N PRO A 71 -8.01 6.25 -15.27
CA PRO A 71 -8.80 7.13 -16.13
C PRO A 71 -10.25 6.65 -16.25
N PRO A 72 -11.23 7.55 -16.47
CA PRO A 72 -12.61 7.14 -16.66
C PRO A 72 -12.73 6.28 -17.91
N GLY A 73 -13.53 5.21 -17.83
CA GLY A 73 -13.73 4.27 -18.92
C GLY A 73 -12.61 3.25 -19.10
N ASP A 74 -11.54 3.31 -18.30
CA ASP A 74 -10.52 2.25 -18.32
C ASP A 74 -11.11 0.92 -17.82
N THR A 75 -11.17 -0.07 -18.71
CA THR A 75 -11.72 -1.39 -18.42
C THR A 75 -10.72 -2.32 -17.75
N ASP A 76 -9.43 -1.99 -17.81
CA ASP A 76 -8.35 -2.83 -17.33
C ASP A 76 -8.11 -2.65 -15.83
N PHE A 77 -8.37 -1.45 -15.31
CA PHE A 77 -8.18 -1.15 -13.89
C PHE A 77 -9.52 -1.07 -13.14
N GLN A 78 -9.56 -1.74 -12.00
CA GLN A 78 -10.51 -1.48 -10.93
C GLN A 78 -9.68 -1.30 -9.65
N CYS A 79 -10.15 -0.45 -8.72
CA CYS A 79 -9.56 -0.35 -7.38
C CYS A 79 -10.67 -0.17 -6.34
N GLY A 80 -10.36 -0.45 -5.08
CA GLY A 80 -11.32 -0.31 -3.99
C GLY A 80 -10.64 -0.40 -2.64
N SER A 81 -11.43 -0.27 -1.57
CA SER A 81 -10.93 -0.33 -0.21
C SER A 81 -11.97 -0.89 0.75
N PHE A 82 -11.48 -1.40 1.87
CA PHE A 82 -12.26 -1.96 2.94
C PHE A 82 -11.56 -1.67 4.26
N THR A 83 -12.31 -1.21 5.26
CA THR A 83 -11.81 -0.95 6.62
C THR A 83 -12.62 -1.74 7.63
N THR A 84 -11.98 -2.17 8.70
CA THR A 84 -12.62 -2.97 9.74
C THR A 84 -12.04 -2.66 11.12
N LYS A 85 -12.85 -2.86 12.15
CA LYS A 85 -12.42 -2.91 13.56
C LYS A 85 -12.25 -4.35 14.07
N GLY A 86 -12.58 -5.33 13.23
CA GLY A 86 -12.42 -6.75 13.54
C GLY A 86 -10.97 -7.20 13.38
N LYS A 87 -10.59 -8.23 14.13
CA LYS A 87 -9.30 -8.92 13.98
C LYS A 87 -9.46 -10.05 12.95
N ASN A 88 -8.43 -10.27 12.12
CA ASN A 88 -8.36 -11.39 11.17
C ASN A 88 -9.60 -11.50 10.29
N VAL A 89 -9.85 -10.45 9.52
CA VAL A 89 -11.05 -10.35 8.68
C VAL A 89 -10.72 -10.81 7.27
N THR A 90 -11.55 -11.71 6.76
CA THR A 90 -11.61 -12.04 5.34
C THR A 90 -12.88 -11.44 4.74
N GLN A 91 -12.73 -10.53 3.78
CA GLN A 91 -13.82 -9.93 3.04
C GLN A 91 -13.86 -10.47 1.62
N SER A 92 -15.02 -10.98 1.19
CA SER A 92 -15.25 -11.29 -0.23
C SER A 92 -15.48 -10.00 -1.00
N ILE A 93 -14.68 -9.79 -2.05
CA ILE A 93 -14.79 -8.64 -2.94
C ILE A 93 -15.29 -9.13 -4.30
N THR A 94 -16.43 -8.60 -4.73
CA THR A 94 -16.96 -8.78 -6.08
C THR A 94 -16.44 -7.64 -6.96
N LEU A 95 -15.95 -7.98 -8.16
CA LEU A 95 -15.57 -6.98 -9.15
C LEU A 95 -16.81 -6.40 -9.81
N ASP A 96 -16.83 -5.09 -10.03
CA ASP A 96 -17.91 -4.44 -10.78
C ASP A 96 -17.96 -4.99 -12.21
N ARG A 97 -16.79 -5.33 -12.75
CA ARG A 97 -16.62 -5.92 -14.09
C ARG A 97 -15.81 -7.21 -14.01
N PRO A 98 -16.37 -8.34 -14.46
CA PRO A 98 -15.60 -9.57 -14.60
C PRO A 98 -14.49 -9.43 -15.65
N TYR A 99 -13.33 -10.04 -15.40
CA TYR A 99 -12.27 -10.18 -16.39
C TYR A 99 -12.47 -11.43 -17.27
N SER A 100 -11.71 -11.54 -18.35
CA SER A 100 -11.67 -12.75 -19.20
C SER A 100 -10.99 -13.93 -18.49
N SER A 101 -10.04 -13.65 -17.61
CA SER A 101 -9.32 -14.60 -16.76
C SER A 101 -9.05 -13.98 -15.38
N PRO A 102 -8.69 -14.76 -14.34
CA PRO A 102 -8.35 -14.20 -13.03
C PRO A 102 -7.25 -13.11 -13.15
N PRO A 103 -7.50 -11.86 -12.70
CA PRO A 103 -6.53 -10.78 -12.82
C PRO A 103 -5.37 -10.92 -11.82
N LYS A 104 -4.31 -10.13 -11.99
CA LYS A 104 -3.30 -9.93 -10.93
C LYS A 104 -3.86 -8.92 -9.92
N VAL A 105 -3.75 -9.21 -8.63
CA VAL A 105 -4.28 -8.37 -7.54
C VAL A 105 -3.15 -7.93 -6.61
N ALA A 106 -3.02 -6.62 -6.41
CA ALA A 106 -2.22 -6.08 -5.31
C ALA A 106 -3.15 -5.60 -4.19
N ALA A 107 -2.82 -5.94 -2.95
CA ALA A 107 -3.48 -5.42 -1.76
C ALA A 107 -2.45 -4.62 -0.94
N PHE A 108 -2.88 -3.51 -0.37
CA PHE A 108 -2.06 -2.54 0.35
C PHE A 108 -2.79 -2.05 1.60
N LEU A 109 -2.03 -1.68 2.62
CA LEU A 109 -2.54 -1.03 3.82
C LEU A 109 -3.10 0.36 3.47
N SER A 110 -4.33 0.62 3.89
CA SER A 110 -5.06 1.88 3.68
C SER A 110 -5.60 2.50 4.97
N ALA A 111 -5.50 1.82 6.10
CA ALA A 111 -5.72 2.41 7.40
C ALA A 111 -4.97 1.62 8.47
N LEU A 112 -4.53 2.32 9.50
CA LEU A 112 -3.90 1.75 10.68
C LEU A 112 -4.35 2.54 11.90
N ASP A 113 -4.78 1.85 12.94
CA ASP A 113 -4.93 2.36 14.30
C ASP A 113 -4.66 1.19 15.26
N ILE A 114 -3.41 1.11 15.74
CA ILE A 114 -2.95 0.03 16.62
C ILE A 114 -2.69 0.58 18.02
N GLU A 115 -3.08 -0.16 19.05
CA GLU A 115 -2.78 0.20 20.44
C GLU A 115 -1.27 0.24 20.68
N LYS A 116 -0.74 1.41 21.06
CA LYS A 116 0.70 1.68 21.24
C LYS A 116 1.42 0.74 22.21
N SER A 117 0.68 0.15 23.15
CA SER A 117 1.21 -0.77 24.17
C SER A 117 1.48 -2.18 23.62
N THR A 118 1.05 -2.45 22.39
CA THR A 118 1.11 -3.76 21.74
C THR A 118 2.04 -3.75 20.53
N HIS A 119 2.29 -4.92 19.95
CA HIS A 119 3.05 -5.00 18.69
C HIS A 119 2.24 -4.36 17.56
N CYS A 120 2.92 -3.74 16.59
CA CYS A 120 2.30 -3.32 15.33
C CYS A 120 2.54 -4.42 14.30
N ARG A 121 1.67 -5.45 14.34
CA ARG A 121 1.72 -6.60 13.44
C ARG A 121 0.44 -6.69 12.63
N VAL A 122 0.52 -6.31 11.36
CA VAL A 122 -0.62 -6.32 10.43
C VAL A 122 -0.14 -6.72 9.05
N LYS A 123 -0.94 -7.50 8.33
CA LYS A 123 -0.70 -7.89 6.94
C LYS A 123 -2.00 -7.86 6.16
N THR A 124 -1.92 -7.47 4.90
CA THR A 124 -3.02 -7.62 3.95
C THR A 124 -2.60 -8.32 2.67
N TYR A 125 -3.46 -9.19 2.17
CA TYR A 125 -3.24 -9.90 0.92
C TYR A 125 -4.55 -10.32 0.28
N ALA A 126 -4.47 -10.67 -1.00
CA ALA A 126 -5.58 -11.21 -1.78
C ALA A 126 -5.39 -12.72 -1.92
N SER A 127 -6.47 -13.49 -1.83
CA SER A 127 -6.48 -14.92 -2.14
C SER A 127 -7.75 -15.33 -2.88
N THR A 128 -7.80 -16.57 -3.38
CA THR A 128 -8.96 -17.10 -4.13
C THR A 128 -9.38 -16.16 -5.26
N VAL A 129 -8.40 -15.67 -6.02
CA VAL A 129 -8.66 -14.74 -7.12
C VAL A 129 -9.32 -15.50 -8.26
N THR A 130 -10.49 -15.00 -8.66
CA THR A 130 -11.26 -15.47 -9.80
C THR A 130 -11.49 -14.32 -10.76
N LYS A 131 -12.03 -14.62 -11.95
CA LYS A 131 -12.43 -13.57 -12.89
C LYS A 131 -13.52 -12.62 -12.38
N ASN A 132 -14.24 -13.00 -11.31
CA ASN A 132 -15.39 -12.24 -10.78
C ASN A 132 -15.09 -11.53 -9.45
N GLY A 133 -13.97 -11.84 -8.81
CA GLY A 133 -13.75 -11.44 -7.42
C GLY A 133 -12.62 -12.19 -6.74
N PHE A 134 -12.36 -11.83 -5.50
CA PHE A 134 -11.30 -12.41 -4.68
C PHE A 134 -11.65 -12.28 -3.19
N LYS A 135 -10.86 -12.92 -2.33
CA LYS A 135 -10.90 -12.74 -0.87
C LYS A 135 -9.80 -11.78 -0.44
N LEU A 136 -10.18 -10.68 0.19
CA LEU A 136 -9.26 -9.73 0.81
C LEU A 136 -9.06 -10.10 2.28
N HIS A 137 -7.81 -10.22 2.72
CA HIS A 137 -7.46 -10.54 4.10
C HIS A 137 -6.85 -9.33 4.78
N ILE A 138 -7.23 -9.11 6.04
CA ILE A 138 -6.60 -8.18 6.97
C ILE A 138 -6.31 -8.97 8.24
N GLU A 139 -5.06 -9.29 8.47
CA GLU A 139 -4.61 -10.15 9.55
C GLU A 139 -3.73 -9.39 10.54
N THR A 140 -3.91 -9.71 11.80
CA THR A 140 -3.08 -9.27 12.92
C THR A 140 -2.72 -10.48 13.76
N TRP A 141 -1.50 -10.56 14.26
CA TRP A 141 -1.06 -11.71 15.05
C TRP A 141 -0.43 -11.33 16.38
N ASP A 142 -0.20 -12.35 17.19
CA ASP A 142 0.23 -12.28 18.58
C ASP A 142 -0.67 -11.36 19.43
N SER A 143 -0.09 -10.52 20.27
CA SER A 143 -0.82 -9.63 21.17
C SER A 143 -1.23 -8.30 20.55
N THR A 144 -1.17 -8.17 19.22
CA THR A 144 -1.59 -6.94 18.52
C THR A 144 -3.05 -6.62 18.80
N LYS A 145 -3.29 -5.36 19.14
CA LYS A 145 -4.65 -4.82 19.32
C LYS A 145 -4.90 -3.71 18.30
N ALA A 146 -5.51 -4.10 17.18
CA ALA A 146 -6.02 -3.15 16.19
C ALA A 146 -7.38 -2.58 16.63
N LEU A 147 -7.49 -1.26 16.63
CA LEU A 147 -8.74 -0.52 16.79
C LEU A 147 -9.41 -0.29 15.43
N GLU A 148 -8.61 -0.06 14.39
CA GLU A 148 -9.01 0.00 12.99
C GLU A 148 -7.85 -0.48 12.11
N CYS A 149 -8.15 -1.31 11.12
CA CYS A 149 -7.24 -1.64 10.03
C CYS A 149 -7.97 -1.47 8.70
N GLY A 150 -7.22 -1.07 7.67
CA GLY A 150 -7.73 -0.89 6.33
C GLY A 150 -6.85 -1.59 5.33
N ALA A 151 -7.49 -2.24 4.38
CA ALA A 151 -6.84 -2.72 3.20
C ALA A 151 -7.55 -2.21 1.96
N SER A 152 -6.83 -2.28 0.87
CA SER A 152 -7.26 -1.70 -0.37
C SER A 152 -6.50 -2.33 -1.50
N TRP A 153 -7.06 -2.28 -2.68
CA TRP A 153 -6.62 -3.15 -3.75
C TRP A 153 -6.63 -2.44 -5.09
N GLY A 154 -5.82 -2.96 -6.01
CA GLY A 154 -5.78 -2.58 -7.41
C GLY A 154 -5.47 -3.80 -8.28
N PHE A 155 -5.92 -3.77 -9.54
CA PHE A 155 -5.72 -4.85 -10.49
C PHE A 155 -4.90 -4.46 -11.70
N GLY A 156 -4.37 -5.48 -12.37
CA GLY A 156 -4.08 -5.44 -13.80
C GLY A 156 -4.56 -6.75 -14.43
N PRO A 157 -5.01 -6.75 -15.70
CA PRO A 157 -5.32 -8.00 -16.40
C PRO A 157 -4.06 -8.89 -16.41
N ALA A 158 -4.22 -10.19 -16.16
CA ALA A 158 -3.08 -11.09 -15.94
C ALA A 158 -2.10 -11.14 -17.11
N SER A 159 -2.58 -10.93 -18.34
CA SER A 159 -1.83 -11.00 -19.58
C SER A 159 -1.62 -9.63 -20.26
N LYS A 160 -2.03 -8.51 -19.65
CA LYS A 160 -1.87 -7.20 -20.28
C LYS A 160 -0.38 -6.81 -20.30
N SER A 161 0.15 -6.60 -21.51
CA SER A 161 1.46 -6.00 -21.69
C SER A 161 1.47 -4.59 -21.11
N GLY A 162 2.61 -4.15 -20.57
CA GLY A 162 2.73 -2.83 -19.97
C GLY A 162 2.18 -2.72 -18.53
N ILE A 163 1.85 -3.82 -17.86
CA ILE A 163 1.56 -3.83 -16.42
C ILE A 163 2.31 -4.98 -15.74
N ALA A 164 3.09 -4.65 -14.71
CA ALA A 164 3.69 -5.64 -13.81
C ALA A 164 3.25 -5.36 -12.37
N ILE A 165 2.92 -6.42 -11.64
CA ILE A 165 2.54 -6.36 -10.23
C ILE A 165 3.41 -7.37 -9.49
N GLY A 166 3.96 -6.96 -8.35
CA GLY A 166 4.79 -7.83 -7.53
C GLY A 166 4.89 -7.38 -6.08
N THR A 167 5.67 -8.14 -5.32
CA THR A 167 5.91 -7.94 -3.89
C THR A 167 7.42 -7.94 -3.61
N PHE A 168 7.81 -7.30 -2.51
CA PHE A 168 9.16 -7.35 -1.95
C PHE A 168 9.10 -7.15 -0.43
N GLY A 169 10.15 -7.61 0.26
CA GLY A 169 10.30 -7.46 1.71
C GLY A 169 9.82 -8.65 2.56
N GLU A 170 8.96 -9.52 2.01
CA GLU A 170 8.41 -10.74 2.64
C GLU A 170 9.14 -12.03 2.16
N ASP A 171 10.37 -12.38 2.63
CA ASP A 171 10.90 -13.78 2.73
C ASP A 171 12.37 -13.95 3.24
N GLU A 172 12.71 -15.22 3.55
CA GLU A 172 13.72 -15.89 4.43
C GLU A 172 15.25 -15.73 4.23
N ASN A 173 15.79 -15.18 3.14
CA ASN A 173 17.26 -15.19 2.90
C ASN A 173 18.06 -14.05 3.56
N LEU A 174 17.54 -13.49 4.66
CA LEU A 174 18.07 -12.25 5.23
C LEU A 174 18.88 -12.52 6.50
N SER A 175 20.21 -12.44 6.36
CA SER A 175 21.14 -12.45 7.49
C SER A 175 20.85 -11.27 8.43
N LEU A 176 20.43 -11.59 9.65
CA LEU A 176 20.18 -10.65 10.74
C LEU A 176 21.50 -10.21 11.39
N THR A 177 22.29 -9.41 10.69
CA THR A 177 23.43 -8.71 11.32
C THR A 177 23.25 -7.20 11.21
N ALA A 178 22.56 -6.68 12.23
CA ALA A 178 22.51 -5.28 12.68
C ALA A 178 21.98 -4.20 11.71
N ARG A 179 20.77 -3.72 12.06
CA ARG A 179 20.25 -2.33 11.97
C ARG A 179 19.68 -1.81 10.63
N LEU A 180 18.34 -1.88 10.59
CA LEU A 180 17.39 -0.80 10.25
C LEU A 180 17.12 -0.47 8.77
N ASN A 181 17.77 -1.09 7.78
CA ASN A 181 17.39 -0.89 6.37
C ASN A 181 17.55 -2.17 5.54
N LYS A 182 16.51 -2.57 4.81
CA LYS A 182 16.55 -3.65 3.81
C LYS A 182 16.63 -3.03 2.42
N THR A 183 17.43 -3.61 1.54
CA THR A 183 17.49 -3.28 0.12
C THR A 183 17.45 -4.55 -0.71
N GLY A 184 17.00 -4.44 -1.94
CA GLY A 184 17.07 -5.52 -2.90
C GLY A 184 16.63 -5.05 -4.27
N ALA A 185 16.41 -5.99 -5.18
CA ALA A 185 15.88 -5.70 -6.50
C ALA A 185 14.74 -6.68 -6.83
N VAL A 186 13.86 -6.29 -7.74
CA VAL A 186 12.76 -7.12 -8.22
C VAL A 186 12.60 -6.99 -9.72
N ASP A 187 12.55 -8.13 -10.41
CA ASP A 187 12.39 -8.18 -11.86
C ASP A 187 10.93 -7.95 -12.23
N PHE A 188 10.72 -7.18 -13.29
CA PHE A 188 9.41 -6.96 -13.87
C PHE A 188 8.99 -8.13 -14.75
N LYS A 189 7.78 -8.63 -14.48
CA LYS A 189 7.17 -9.74 -15.22
C LYS A 189 5.72 -9.39 -15.61
N PRO A 190 5.48 -9.00 -16.89
CA PRO A 190 6.44 -8.86 -17.99
C PRO A 190 7.41 -7.68 -17.81
N SER A 191 8.51 -7.66 -18.56
CA SER A 191 9.41 -6.50 -18.67
C SER A 191 8.82 -5.43 -19.60
N PHE A 192 9.44 -4.26 -19.58
CA PHE A 192 9.08 -3.07 -20.33
C PHE A 192 10.25 -2.67 -21.25
N THR A 193 9.93 -2.03 -22.37
CA THR A 193 10.94 -1.47 -23.29
C THR A 193 11.63 -0.26 -22.67
N GLU A 194 10.84 0.60 -22.00
CA GLU A 194 11.30 1.80 -21.30
C GLU A 194 11.03 1.68 -19.79
N PRO A 195 11.74 2.43 -18.93
CA PRO A 195 11.47 2.47 -17.50
C PRO A 195 9.98 2.81 -17.20
N PRO A 196 9.24 1.91 -16.53
CA PRO A 196 7.83 2.16 -16.20
C PRO A 196 7.69 3.17 -15.04
N ARG A 197 6.49 3.74 -14.90
CA ARG A 197 6.10 4.45 -13.68
C ARG A 197 5.75 3.43 -12.60
N ILE A 198 6.21 3.68 -11.38
CA ILE A 198 6.03 2.77 -10.25
C ILE A 198 5.12 3.38 -9.19
N PHE A 199 4.10 2.62 -8.82
CA PHE A 199 3.29 2.83 -7.63
C PHE A 199 3.71 1.83 -6.55
N LEU A 200 4.06 2.31 -5.35
CA LEU A 200 4.49 1.49 -4.20
C LEU A 200 3.63 1.77 -2.97
N ALA A 201 3.26 0.74 -2.20
CA ALA A 201 2.66 0.91 -0.88
C ALA A 201 2.94 -0.30 0.02
N LEU A 202 2.89 -0.06 1.34
CA LEU A 202 3.06 -1.10 2.36
C LEU A 202 1.90 -2.09 2.33
N ASP A 203 2.18 -3.38 2.50
CA ASP A 203 1.16 -4.43 2.68
C ASP A 203 1.34 -5.21 3.99
N MET A 204 2.49 -5.08 4.66
CA MET A 204 2.76 -5.72 5.94
C MET A 204 3.67 -4.87 6.83
N LEU A 205 3.37 -4.87 8.13
CA LEU A 205 4.23 -4.37 9.20
C LEU A 205 4.35 -5.46 10.28
N ASN A 206 5.57 -5.73 10.72
CA ASN A 206 5.89 -6.59 11.86
C ASN A 206 6.89 -5.86 12.76
N ILE A 207 6.36 -5.04 13.66
CA ILE A 207 7.13 -4.17 14.54
C ILE A 207 6.84 -4.55 15.99
N ASP A 208 7.90 -4.78 16.76
CA ASP A 208 7.75 -5.07 18.19
C ASP A 208 7.28 -3.84 18.99
N ARG A 209 6.54 -4.11 20.07
CA ARG A 209 6.07 -3.09 21.01
C ARG A 209 7.23 -2.33 21.66
N GLY A 210 6.95 -1.12 22.13
CA GLY A 210 7.83 -0.38 23.04
C GLY A 210 8.83 0.57 22.37
N GLY A 211 8.69 0.82 21.08
CA GLY A 211 9.49 1.81 20.33
C GLY A 211 8.64 2.66 19.41
N HIS A 212 9.31 3.48 18.60
CA HIS A 212 8.68 4.23 17.52
C HIS A 212 8.03 3.24 16.51
N THR A 213 7.13 3.71 15.65
CA THR A 213 6.59 2.99 14.49
C THR A 213 6.90 3.79 13.22
N CYS A 214 8.04 3.49 12.60
CA CYS A 214 8.61 4.19 11.46
C CYS A 214 9.09 3.19 10.43
N VAL A 215 8.51 3.26 9.25
CA VAL A 215 8.90 2.48 8.08
C VAL A 215 8.72 3.37 6.87
N ARG A 216 9.72 3.40 5.99
CA ARG A 216 9.66 4.05 4.69
C ARG A 216 10.06 3.08 3.59
N ILE A 217 9.27 3.05 2.53
CA ILE A 217 9.63 2.34 1.30
C ILE A 217 10.05 3.35 0.24
N SER A 218 10.99 2.93 -0.60
CA SER A 218 11.41 3.69 -1.79
C SER A 218 11.93 2.74 -2.86
N ASN A 219 11.98 3.21 -4.10
CA ASN A 219 12.71 2.56 -5.18
C ASN A 219 13.84 3.45 -5.70
N SER A 220 14.73 2.81 -6.46
CA SER A 220 15.82 3.44 -7.19
C SER A 220 16.12 2.63 -8.45
N HIS A 221 16.93 3.19 -9.36
CA HIS A 221 17.42 2.50 -10.56
C HIS A 221 16.31 1.73 -11.31
N VAL A 222 15.23 2.42 -11.66
CA VAL A 222 14.12 1.82 -12.42
C VAL A 222 14.54 1.65 -13.88
N MET A 223 14.61 0.39 -14.33
CA MET A 223 14.91 -0.01 -15.69
C MET A 223 13.68 -0.68 -16.31
N GLY A 224 13.71 -0.96 -17.62
CA GLY A 224 12.64 -1.74 -18.26
C GLY A 224 12.47 -3.16 -17.68
N THR A 225 13.53 -3.74 -17.12
CA THR A 225 13.52 -5.13 -16.65
C THR A 225 13.42 -5.29 -15.14
N GLN A 226 13.77 -4.26 -14.36
CA GLN A 226 13.93 -4.37 -12.91
C GLN A 226 13.80 -3.00 -12.23
N MET A 227 13.52 -3.01 -10.93
CA MET A 227 13.84 -1.88 -10.06
C MET A 227 14.59 -2.34 -8.81
N GLU A 228 15.37 -1.45 -8.23
CA GLU A 228 15.85 -1.59 -6.86
C GLU A 228 14.83 -1.03 -5.87
N TRP A 229 14.78 -1.60 -4.67
CA TRP A 229 13.89 -1.19 -3.60
C TRP A 229 14.64 -1.07 -2.28
N ARG A 230 14.10 -0.22 -1.39
CA ARG A 230 14.55 -0.07 -0.02
C ARG A 230 13.36 -0.03 0.93
N ILE A 231 13.50 -0.69 2.08
CA ILE A 231 12.63 -0.55 3.24
C ILE A 231 13.50 -0.07 4.40
N GLY A 232 13.33 1.18 4.80
CA GLY A 232 14.10 1.81 5.88
C GLY A 232 13.27 2.02 7.14
N THR A 233 13.94 2.01 8.28
CA THR A 233 13.40 2.37 9.60
C THR A 233 14.44 3.19 10.37
N TRP A 234 13.99 3.92 11.39
CA TRP A 234 14.80 4.81 12.22
C TRP A 234 14.21 4.91 13.63
N GLY A 235 14.80 5.73 14.50
CA GLY A 235 14.25 5.95 15.84
C GLY A 235 14.40 4.78 16.82
N GLY A 236 15.41 3.91 16.61
CA GLY A 236 15.73 2.82 17.56
C GLY A 236 14.76 1.64 17.52
N MET A 237 14.03 1.47 16.42
CA MET A 237 12.99 0.47 16.29
C MET A 237 13.44 -0.97 16.25
N SER A 238 12.58 -1.84 16.78
CA SER A 238 12.61 -3.29 16.60
C SER A 238 11.71 -3.72 15.43
N LEU A 239 11.93 -3.16 14.24
CA LEU A 239 11.32 -3.66 13.00
C LEU A 239 11.84 -5.09 12.75
N LYS A 240 10.94 -6.08 12.83
CA LYS A 240 11.25 -7.46 12.45
C LYS A 240 11.13 -7.65 10.95
N GLU A 241 10.05 -7.11 10.40
CA GLU A 241 9.70 -7.29 9.01
C GLU A 241 8.77 -6.18 8.55
N ALA A 242 8.84 -5.86 7.27
CA ALA A 242 7.84 -5.07 6.56
C ALA A 242 7.81 -5.56 5.13
N GLY A 243 6.61 -5.58 4.56
CA GLY A 243 6.33 -5.95 3.19
C GLY A 243 5.79 -4.76 2.41
N ALA A 244 6.05 -4.76 1.12
CA ALA A 244 5.42 -3.83 0.20
C ALA A 244 5.14 -4.47 -1.15
N ARG A 245 4.17 -3.88 -1.85
CA ARG A 245 3.83 -4.25 -3.23
C ARG A 245 4.03 -3.10 -4.17
N PHE A 246 4.17 -3.45 -5.44
CA PHE A 246 4.26 -2.48 -6.51
C PHE A 246 3.26 -2.77 -7.63
N ILE A 247 2.86 -1.70 -8.31
CA ILE A 247 2.26 -1.73 -9.63
C ILE A 247 3.16 -0.89 -10.54
N ALA A 248 3.71 -1.50 -11.57
CA ALA A 248 4.51 -0.85 -12.60
C ALA A 248 3.67 -0.72 -13.88
N ILE A 249 3.62 0.48 -14.45
CA ILE A 249 2.83 0.81 -15.64
C ILE A 249 3.76 1.40 -16.70
N GLY A 250 3.76 0.80 -17.89
CA GLY A 250 4.51 1.32 -19.05
C GLY A 250 3.93 2.65 -19.51
N ILE A 251 4.82 3.55 -19.95
CA ILE A 251 4.49 4.87 -20.51
C ILE A 251 4.51 4.84 -22.04
#